data_AF-A0A8J6NCB2-F1
#
_entry.id   AF-A0A8J6NCB2-F1
#
_cell.length_a   1.000
_cell.length_b   1.000
_cell.length_c   1.000
_cell.angle_alpha   90.00
_cell.angle_beta   90.00
_cell.angle_gamma   90.00
#
_symmetry.space_group_name_H-M   'P 1'
#
loop_
_entity.id
_entity.type
_entity.pdbx_description
1 polymer ?
#
loop_
_entity_poly.entity_id
_entity_poly.type
_entity_poly.pdbx_seq_one_letter_code
_entity_poly.pdbx_strand_id
1 'polypeptide(L)'
;MTPIQSAVYQKRIHIFCEEVSVYPVSCEKLACGRTDIQWLDAVLKGGARIVQLRDKISNDRTLLEKAKIFRKKTREANALFIVNNRVDIALLSEADGVHLGNTDLPAAEVRKLGPDFIIGVSANTVEQATTAQDELQGDCAMEIEIKKILCP
;
A
#
# COMPACT_ATOMS: atom_id res chain seq x y z
N MET A 1 -26.22 6.58 3.13
CA MET A 1 -25.71 5.76 4.24
C MET A 1 -24.32 5.33 3.85
N THR A 2 -23.29 5.83 4.54
CA THR A 2 -21.93 5.30 4.41
C THR A 2 -22.01 3.79 4.66
N PRO A 3 -21.45 2.93 3.80
CA PRO A 3 -21.43 1.50 4.08
C PRO A 3 -20.73 1.33 5.42
N ILE A 4 -21.38 0.66 6.37
CA ILE A 4 -20.71 0.23 7.61
C ILE A 4 -19.50 -0.59 7.15
N GLN A 5 -18.31 -0.05 7.35
CA GLN A 5 -17.08 -0.67 6.91
C GLN A 5 -16.96 -2.06 7.56
N SER A 6 -16.58 -3.06 6.77
CA SER A 6 -16.61 -4.45 7.22
C SER A 6 -15.65 -4.72 8.39
N ALA A 7 -15.85 -5.84 9.08
CA ALA A 7 -14.92 -6.31 10.11
C ALA A 7 -13.48 -6.52 9.55
N VAL A 8 -13.34 -6.84 8.27
CA VAL A 8 -12.05 -6.99 7.61
C VAL A 8 -11.35 -5.64 7.51
N TYR A 9 -12.06 -4.61 7.05
CA TYR A 9 -11.52 -3.25 6.99
C TYR A 9 -11.12 -2.74 8.38
N GLN A 10 -12.00 -2.89 9.37
CA GLN A 10 -11.72 -2.44 10.74
C GLN A 10 -10.47 -3.11 11.33
N LYS A 11 -10.31 -4.42 11.10
CA LYS A 11 -9.10 -5.13 11.51
C LYS A 11 -7.84 -4.60 10.82
N ARG A 12 -7.91 -4.30 9.52
CA ARG A 12 -6.80 -3.74 8.75
C ARG A 12 -6.39 -2.36 9.27
N ILE A 13 -7.36 -1.49 9.53
CA ILE A 13 -7.10 -0.15 10.08
C ILE A 13 -6.54 -0.24 11.50
N HIS A 14 -7.04 -1.14 12.34
CA HIS A 14 -6.47 -1.34 13.67
C HIS A 14 -4.98 -1.72 13.61
N ILE A 15 -4.60 -2.69 12.76
CA ILE A 15 -3.19 -3.04 12.56
C ILE A 15 -2.39 -1.83 12.06
N PHE A 16 -2.95 -1.07 11.11
CA PHE A 16 -2.28 0.11 10.57
C PHE A 16 -2.05 1.20 11.63
N CYS A 17 -3.03 1.47 12.49
CA CYS A 17 -2.91 2.54 13.49
C CYS A 17 -2.09 2.12 14.71
N GLU A 18 -2.24 0.88 15.17
CA GLU A 18 -1.70 0.45 16.47
C GLU A 18 -0.39 -0.34 16.35
N GLU A 19 -0.16 -1.03 15.23
CA GLU A 19 0.99 -1.94 15.09
C GLU A 19 2.05 -1.46 14.08
N VAL A 20 1.70 -0.56 13.16
CA VAL A 20 2.64 -0.04 12.18
C VAL A 20 3.44 1.14 12.75
N SER A 21 4.73 0.94 12.92
CA SER A 21 5.70 1.98 13.29
C SER A 21 6.58 2.42 12.11
N VAL A 22 6.79 1.54 11.14
CA VAL A 22 7.60 1.78 9.94
C VAL A 22 6.83 1.21 8.75
N TYR A 23 6.79 1.97 7.65
CA TYR A 23 6.16 1.58 6.39
C TYR A 23 7.18 1.49 5.25
N PRO A 24 7.89 0.35 5.09
CA PRO A 24 8.88 0.16 4.05
C PRO A 24 8.24 0.05 2.66
N VAL A 25 8.82 0.74 1.69
CA VAL A 25 8.45 0.69 0.27
C VAL A 25 9.55 0.00 -0.52
N SER A 26 9.20 -0.99 -1.34
CA SER A 26 10.19 -1.73 -2.12
C SER A 26 10.81 -0.87 -3.21
N CYS A 27 12.11 -1.05 -3.45
CA CYS A 27 12.82 -0.40 -4.54
C CYS A 27 14.11 -1.16 -4.85
N GLU A 28 14.06 -2.11 -5.79
CA GLU A 28 15.23 -2.94 -6.14
C GLU A 28 16.45 -2.09 -6.51
N LYS A 29 16.26 -0.95 -7.19
CA LYS A 29 17.35 -0.02 -7.56
C LYS A 29 18.14 0.50 -6.36
N LEU A 30 17.51 0.63 -5.20
CA LEU A 30 18.11 1.14 -3.98
C LEU A 30 18.41 0.03 -2.97
N ALA A 31 18.14 -1.23 -3.31
CA ALA A 31 18.27 -2.37 -2.39
C ALA A 31 19.70 -2.95 -2.30
N CYS A 32 20.71 -2.24 -2.82
CA CYS A 32 22.12 -2.64 -2.85
C CYS A 32 22.31 -4.06 -3.45
N GLY A 33 21.67 -4.35 -4.57
CA GLY A 33 21.76 -5.63 -5.27
C GLY A 33 20.86 -6.75 -4.73
N ARG A 34 20.04 -6.49 -3.71
CA ARG A 34 19.01 -7.43 -3.25
C ARG A 34 17.78 -7.40 -4.16
N THR A 35 17.15 -8.56 -4.37
CA THR A 35 15.84 -8.63 -5.02
C THR A 35 14.74 -8.13 -4.09
N ASP A 36 13.57 -7.80 -4.63
CA ASP A 36 12.38 -7.45 -3.85
C ASP A 36 12.05 -8.52 -2.78
N ILE A 37 12.26 -9.80 -3.09
CA ILE A 37 11.96 -10.91 -2.17
C ILE A 37 12.98 -10.96 -1.02
N GLN A 38 14.26 -10.77 -1.31
CA GLN A 38 15.30 -10.71 -0.28
C GLN A 38 15.11 -9.49 0.63
N TRP A 39 14.74 -8.36 0.04
CA TRP A 39 14.40 -7.15 0.79
C TRP A 39 13.17 -7.39 1.68
N LEU A 40 12.11 -8.00 1.14
CA LEU A 40 10.90 -8.33 1.88
C LEU A 40 11.19 -9.20 3.10
N ASP A 41 11.99 -10.27 2.93
CA ASP A 41 12.37 -11.15 4.02
C ASP A 41 13.13 -10.40 5.12
N ALA A 42 14.00 -9.46 4.74
CA ALA A 42 14.75 -8.66 5.70
C ALA A 42 13.84 -7.71 6.51
N VAL A 43 12.91 -7.00 5.85
CA VAL A 43 12.02 -6.04 6.54
C VAL A 43 10.99 -6.75 7.42
N LEU A 44 10.45 -7.89 6.97
CA LEU A 44 9.52 -8.69 7.79
C LEU A 44 10.24 -9.30 9.00
N LYS A 45 11.47 -9.81 8.83
CA LYS A 45 12.32 -10.28 9.94
C LYS A 45 12.66 -9.15 10.92
N GLY A 46 12.79 -7.92 10.41
CA GLY A 46 12.97 -6.71 11.22
C GLY A 46 11.72 -6.28 11.99
N GLY A 47 10.58 -6.93 11.78
CA GLY A 47 9.33 -6.66 12.51
C GLY A 47 8.38 -5.69 11.82
N ALA A 48 8.59 -5.35 10.54
CA ALA A 48 7.67 -4.50 9.80
C ALA A 48 6.25 -5.11 9.75
N ARG A 49 5.24 -4.32 10.14
CA ARG A 49 3.82 -4.71 10.16
C ARG A 49 3.03 -4.26 8.94
N ILE A 50 3.70 -3.61 8.00
CA ILE A 50 3.19 -3.27 6.68
C ILE A 50 4.35 -3.24 5.69
N VAL A 51 4.09 -3.53 4.42
CA VAL A 51 5.02 -3.32 3.31
C VAL A 51 4.30 -2.88 2.05
N GLN A 52 4.94 -2.05 1.23
CA GLN A 52 4.46 -1.66 -0.09
C GLN A 52 5.33 -2.29 -1.19
N LEU A 53 4.73 -3.07 -2.09
CA LEU A 53 5.40 -3.50 -3.33
C LEU A 53 5.31 -2.38 -4.37
N ARG A 54 6.46 -1.84 -4.76
CA ARG A 54 6.59 -0.79 -5.77
C ARG A 54 7.58 -1.22 -6.85
N ASP A 55 7.04 -1.87 -7.86
CA ASP A 55 7.78 -2.27 -9.06
C ASP A 55 7.16 -1.60 -10.30
N LYS A 56 7.94 -0.71 -10.92
CA LYS A 56 7.55 0.06 -12.12
C LYS A 56 8.15 -0.51 -13.41
N ILE A 57 8.85 -1.64 -13.33
CA ILE A 57 9.67 -2.17 -14.43
C ILE A 57 9.13 -3.51 -14.91
N SER A 58 8.73 -4.39 -13.98
CA SER A 58 8.20 -5.71 -14.34
C SER A 58 6.96 -5.60 -15.22
N ASN A 59 6.82 -6.54 -16.15
CA ASN A 59 5.55 -6.76 -16.85
C ASN A 59 4.48 -7.31 -15.89
N ASP A 60 3.23 -7.33 -16.35
CA ASP A 60 2.08 -7.72 -15.53
C ASP A 60 2.18 -9.13 -14.94
N ARG A 61 2.67 -10.11 -15.70
CA ARG A 61 2.80 -11.49 -15.23
C ARG A 61 3.82 -11.59 -14.09
N THR A 62 4.99 -11.02 -14.30
CA THR A 62 6.06 -11.01 -13.29
C THR A 62 5.65 -10.21 -12.06
N LEU A 63 4.99 -9.07 -12.23
CA LEU A 63 4.49 -8.26 -11.13
C LEU A 63 3.45 -9.02 -10.29
N LEU A 64 2.51 -9.71 -10.94
CA LEU A 64 1.51 -10.52 -10.25
C LEU A 64 2.15 -11.69 -9.49
N GLU A 65 3.13 -12.38 -10.09
CA GLU A 65 3.88 -13.46 -9.43
C GLU A 65 4.61 -12.95 -8.19
N LYS A 66 5.31 -11.81 -8.29
CA LYS A 66 5.93 -11.13 -7.14
C LYS A 66 4.89 -10.77 -6.08
N ALA A 67 3.77 -10.16 -6.46
CA ALA A 67 2.71 -9.74 -5.53
C ALA A 67 2.11 -10.93 -4.76
N LYS A 68 1.94 -12.09 -5.41
CA LYS A 68 1.48 -13.33 -4.73
C LYS A 68 2.49 -13.84 -3.70
N ILE A 69 3.79 -13.72 -3.98
CA ILE A 69 4.84 -14.07 -3.01
C ILE A 69 4.81 -13.09 -1.82
N PHE A 70 4.68 -11.80 -2.09
CA PHE A 70 4.52 -10.77 -1.07
C PHE A 70 3.32 -11.05 -0.17
N ARG A 71 2.15 -11.33 -0.75
CA ARG A 71 0.94 -11.66 -0.01
C ARG A 71 1.14 -12.86 0.92
N LYS A 72 1.76 -13.93 0.42
CA LYS A 72 2.01 -15.14 1.22
C LYS A 72 2.87 -14.81 2.45
N LYS A 73 4.03 -14.18 2.22
CA LYS A 73 4.99 -13.87 3.30
C LYS A 73 4.44 -12.87 4.32
N THR A 74 3.70 -11.87 3.86
CA THR A 74 3.05 -10.88 4.75
C THR A 74 1.95 -11.52 5.60
N ARG A 75 1.17 -12.47 5.07
CA ARG A 75 0.21 -13.25 5.89
C ARG A 75 0.91 -14.05 6.98
N GLU A 76 1.98 -14.75 6.64
CA GLU A 76 2.78 -15.52 7.59
C GLU A 76 3.37 -14.63 8.70
N ALA A 77 3.72 -13.39 8.37
CA ALA A 77 4.26 -12.40 9.31
C ALA A 77 3.20 -11.57 10.04
N ASN A 78 1.90 -11.79 9.80
CA ASN A 78 0.80 -10.92 10.25
C ASN A 78 1.04 -9.43 9.91
N ALA A 79 1.51 -9.16 8.70
CA ALA A 79 1.76 -7.82 8.18
C ALA A 79 0.77 -7.46 7.08
N LEU A 80 0.47 -6.17 6.97
CA LEU A 80 -0.33 -5.59 5.89
C LEU A 80 0.47 -5.57 4.58
N PHE A 81 -0.19 -5.83 3.47
CA PHE A 81 0.41 -5.79 2.14
C PHE A 81 -0.29 -4.77 1.23
N ILE A 82 0.46 -3.78 0.75
CA ILE A 82 -0.04 -2.74 -0.15
C ILE A 82 0.65 -2.83 -1.52
N VAL A 83 -0.11 -2.65 -2.59
CA VAL A 83 0.43 -2.61 -3.97
C VAL A 83 0.38 -1.18 -4.50
N ASN A 84 1.48 -0.70 -5.04
CA ASN A 84 1.55 0.64 -5.61
C ASN A 84 0.93 0.71 -7.03
N ASN A 85 0.05 1.68 -7.25
CA ASN A 85 -0.68 2.09 -8.47
C ASN A 85 -1.59 1.02 -9.12
N ARG A 86 -1.27 -0.27 -8.99
CA ARG A 86 -1.90 -1.37 -9.73
C ARG A 86 -3.02 -2.05 -8.95
N VAL A 87 -4.23 -1.49 -9.06
CA VAL A 87 -5.45 -1.98 -8.39
C VAL A 87 -5.83 -3.40 -8.85
N ASP A 88 -5.65 -3.69 -10.13
CA ASP A 88 -5.84 -5.02 -10.71
C ASP A 88 -4.91 -6.05 -10.06
N ILE A 89 -3.62 -5.74 -9.92
CA ILE A 89 -2.66 -6.61 -9.24
C ILE A 89 -2.99 -6.77 -7.77
N ALA A 90 -3.41 -5.70 -7.09
CA ALA A 90 -3.83 -5.76 -5.69
C ALA A 90 -5.00 -6.72 -5.48
N LEU A 91 -6.03 -6.65 -6.33
CA LEU A 91 -7.18 -7.55 -6.29
C LEU A 91 -6.76 -9.00 -6.58
N LEU A 92 -6.02 -9.22 -7.66
CA LEU A 92 -5.58 -10.57 -8.09
C LEU A 92 -4.59 -11.23 -7.12
N SER A 93 -3.90 -10.44 -6.29
CA SER A 93 -2.97 -10.92 -5.25
C SER A 93 -3.56 -10.89 -3.85
N GLU A 94 -4.83 -10.49 -3.69
CA GLU A 94 -5.52 -10.37 -2.40
C GLU A 94 -4.77 -9.46 -1.40
N ALA A 95 -4.18 -8.38 -1.90
CA ALA A 95 -3.54 -7.36 -1.09
C ALA A 95 -4.53 -6.73 -0.08
N ASP A 96 -3.97 -6.14 0.97
CA ASP A 96 -4.77 -5.41 1.97
C ASP A 96 -5.15 -4.00 1.51
N GLY A 97 -4.48 -3.51 0.47
CA GLY A 97 -4.75 -2.19 -0.05
C GLY A 97 -3.88 -1.79 -1.23
N VAL A 98 -4.04 -0.54 -1.62
CA VAL A 98 -3.27 0.10 -2.70
C VAL A 98 -2.77 1.47 -2.29
N HIS A 99 -1.70 1.90 -2.95
CA HIS A 99 -1.20 3.27 -2.87
C HIS A 99 -1.29 3.94 -4.24
N LEU A 100 -1.92 5.10 -4.30
CA LEU A 100 -2.24 5.83 -5.52
C LEU A 100 -1.47 7.15 -5.59
N GLY A 101 -0.97 7.47 -6.78
CA GLY A 101 -0.45 8.79 -7.11
C GLY A 101 -1.52 9.69 -7.76
N ASN A 102 -1.19 10.97 -7.91
CA ASN A 102 -2.10 12.01 -8.44
C ASN A 102 -2.64 11.77 -9.86
N THR A 103 -2.04 10.85 -10.62
CA THR A 103 -2.42 10.54 -12.00
C THR A 103 -3.00 9.14 -12.16
N ASP A 104 -3.19 8.41 -11.06
CA ASP A 104 -3.77 7.06 -11.06
C ASP A 104 -5.30 7.12 -11.05
N LEU A 105 -5.94 5.96 -10.88
CA LEU A 105 -7.40 5.87 -10.72
C LEU A 105 -7.87 6.72 -9.53
N PRO A 106 -9.02 7.43 -9.65
CA PRO A 106 -9.59 8.18 -8.53
C PRO A 106 -9.86 7.29 -7.33
N ALA A 107 -9.55 7.77 -6.13
CA ALA A 107 -9.63 6.97 -4.91
C ALA A 107 -11.06 6.48 -4.63
N ALA A 108 -12.05 7.32 -4.94
CA ALA A 108 -13.47 6.96 -4.82
C ALA A 108 -13.87 5.79 -5.72
N GLU A 109 -13.30 5.65 -6.91
CA GLU A 109 -13.57 4.52 -7.80
C GLU A 109 -12.87 3.25 -7.30
N VAL A 110 -11.64 3.38 -6.80
CA VAL A 110 -10.91 2.27 -6.18
C VAL A 110 -11.64 1.73 -4.96
N ARG A 111 -12.22 2.60 -4.12
CA ARG A 111 -13.05 2.20 -2.97
C ARG A 111 -14.24 1.32 -3.37
N LYS A 112 -14.83 1.53 -4.55
CA LYS A 112 -15.92 0.66 -5.06
C LYS A 112 -15.43 -0.73 -5.44
N LEU A 113 -14.22 -0.83 -6.00
CA LEU A 113 -13.60 -2.10 -6.41
C LEU A 113 -13.05 -2.89 -5.23
N GLY A 114 -12.48 -2.19 -4.25
CA GLY A 114 -11.91 -2.74 -3.03
C GLY A 114 -12.55 -2.10 -1.81
N PRO A 115 -13.78 -2.49 -1.41
CA PRO A 115 -14.47 -1.88 -0.28
C PRO A 115 -13.66 -1.99 1.02
N ASP A 116 -12.88 -3.05 1.18
CA ASP A 116 -12.06 -3.30 2.36
C ASP A 116 -10.58 -2.90 2.20
N PHE A 117 -10.20 -2.26 1.09
CA PHE A 117 -8.82 -1.83 0.89
C PHE A 117 -8.45 -0.69 1.83
N ILE A 118 -7.22 -0.74 2.34
CA ILE A 118 -6.52 0.47 2.76
C ILE A 118 -6.14 1.21 1.48
N ILE A 119 -6.55 2.48 1.36
CA ILE A 119 -6.23 3.31 0.19
C ILE A 119 -5.32 4.42 0.66
N GLY A 120 -4.06 4.35 0.24
CA GLY A 120 -3.09 5.42 0.35
C GLY A 120 -3.15 6.33 -0.88
N VAL A 121 -3.03 7.64 -0.66
CA VAL A 121 -2.96 8.64 -1.74
C VAL A 121 -1.75 9.53 -1.46
N SER A 122 -0.83 9.62 -2.42
CA SER A 122 0.27 10.59 -2.34
C SER A 122 -0.30 12.00 -2.40
N ALA A 123 -0.06 12.82 -1.37
CA ALA A 123 -0.37 14.25 -1.38
C ALA A 123 0.89 15.07 -1.17
N ASN A 124 1.10 16.09 -2.01
CA ASN A 124 2.24 17.02 -1.89
C ASN A 124 1.81 18.42 -1.42
N THR A 125 0.50 18.67 -1.31
CA THR A 125 -0.06 19.91 -0.80
C THR A 125 -1.22 19.61 0.14
N VAL A 126 -1.58 20.58 0.99
CA VAL A 126 -2.73 20.45 1.90
C VAL A 126 -4.03 20.28 1.10
N GLU A 127 -4.14 20.95 -0.04
CA GLU A 127 -5.33 20.87 -0.89
C GLU A 127 -5.47 19.46 -1.50
N GLN A 128 -4.37 18.85 -1.93
CA GLN A 128 -4.38 17.46 -2.40
C GLN A 128 -4.77 16.50 -1.28
N ALA A 129 -4.28 16.76 -0.07
CA ALA A 129 -4.62 16.00 1.11
C ALA A 129 -6.13 16.10 1.44
N THR A 130 -6.67 17.31 1.54
CA THR A 130 -8.11 17.53 1.81
C THR A 130 -8.99 16.92 0.71
N THR A 131 -8.60 17.07 -0.56
CA THR A 131 -9.35 16.46 -1.68
C THR A 131 -9.42 14.95 -1.55
N ALA A 132 -8.29 14.29 -1.25
CA ALA A 132 -8.27 12.84 -1.04
C ALA A 132 -9.12 12.41 0.16
N GLN A 133 -9.11 13.20 1.24
CA GLN A 133 -9.95 12.96 2.41
C GLN A 133 -11.44 13.08 2.06
N ASP A 134 -11.83 14.09 1.30
CA ASP A 134 -13.21 14.34 0.89
C ASP A 134 -13.72 13.25 -0.07
N GLU A 135 -12.91 12.85 -1.06
CA GLU A 135 -13.22 11.75 -1.98
C GLU A 135 -13.48 10.42 -1.26
N LEU A 136 -12.74 10.18 -0.19
CA LEU A 136 -12.84 8.98 0.63
C LEU A 136 -13.74 9.16 1.86
N GLN A 137 -14.41 10.32 2.01
CA GLN A 137 -15.28 10.63 3.15
C GLN A 137 -14.61 10.42 4.53
N GLY A 138 -13.30 10.65 4.61
CA GLY A 138 -12.49 10.41 5.81
C GLY A 138 -11.85 9.02 5.92
N ASP A 139 -12.20 8.07 5.05
CA ASP A 139 -11.76 6.67 5.11
C ASP A 139 -10.44 6.40 4.36
N CYS A 140 -9.43 7.21 4.67
CA CYS A 140 -8.14 7.18 4.00
C CYS A 140 -6.98 7.04 4.99
N ALA A 141 -5.99 6.21 4.65
CA ALA A 141 -4.70 6.24 5.30
C ALA A 141 -3.84 7.21 4.47
N MET A 142 -3.63 8.42 4.97
CA MET A 142 -2.90 9.43 4.20
C MET A 142 -1.41 9.27 4.40
N GLU A 143 -0.70 8.94 3.33
CA GLU A 143 0.73 9.19 3.26
C GLU A 143 0.91 10.57 2.61
N ILE A 144 1.15 11.59 3.44
CA ILE A 144 1.71 12.84 2.92
C ILE A 144 3.15 12.49 2.54
N GLU A 145 3.35 12.13 1.27
CA GLU A 145 4.68 12.13 0.66
C GLU A 145 5.17 13.59 0.68
N ILE A 146 5.78 14.03 1.78
CA ILE A 146 6.62 15.23 1.78
C ILE A 146 7.81 14.87 0.90
N LYS A 147 7.68 15.04 -0.42
CA LYS A 147 8.71 14.74 -1.43
C LYS A 147 9.98 15.60 -1.35
N LYS A 148 10.26 16.23 -0.21
CA LYS A 148 11.50 16.95 0.06
C LYS A 148 11.83 16.82 1.53
N ILE A 149 12.64 15.84 1.89
CA ILE A 149 13.65 15.89 2.95
C ILE A 149 14.39 14.53 2.85
N LEU A 150 15.69 14.60 2.60
CA LEU A 150 16.67 13.49 2.57
C LEU A 150 16.81 12.69 1.27
N CYS A 151 17.33 13.36 0.24
CA CYS A 151 18.49 12.85 -0.48
C CYS A 151 19.39 14.06 -0.78
N PRO A 152 20.60 14.18 -0.19
CA PRO A 152 21.65 15.02 -0.76
C PRO A 152 22.08 14.50 -2.13
#